data_AF-A0A1R1DZW8-F1
#
_entry.id   AF-A0A1R1DZW8-F1
#
_cell.length_a   1.000
_cell.length_b   1.000
_cell.length_c   1.000
_cell.angle_alpha   90.00
_cell.angle_beta   90.00
_cell.angle_gamma   90.00
#
_symmetry.space_group_name_H-M   'P 1'
#
loop_
_entity.id
_entity.type
_entity.pdbx_description
1 polymer ?
#
loop_
_entity_poly.entity_id
_entity_poly.type
_entity_poly.pdbx_seq_one_letter_code
_entity_poly.pdbx_strand_id
1 'polypeptide(L)'
;MRTCPYCASGLKILDATFYRCEFCRMTLHSDDTQEDGRRKPVSEEYAPPEAWLSCSTPEMMTFSTVQLIFLLRYARSKRANSYNYVRVFNKAGDAKPSLLQAYKESVQATGEAYEYWTRKAWVIENILRERTGDFPAKITDRYLAELLARIQEINAKPMQISKSRRQRQGSV
;
A
#
# COMPACT_ATOMS: atom_id res chain seq x y z
N MET A 1 4.19 -3.63 30.67
CA MET A 1 3.46 -4.94 30.65
C MET A 1 3.51 -5.50 29.24
N ARG A 2 3.86 -6.78 29.02
CA ARG A 2 3.76 -7.39 27.69
C ARG A 2 2.30 -7.55 27.27
N THR A 3 2.01 -7.10 26.06
CA THR A 3 0.67 -6.96 25.50
C THR A 3 0.60 -7.50 24.08
N CYS A 4 -0.58 -7.96 23.70
CA CYS A 4 -0.87 -8.41 22.36
C CYS A 4 -0.82 -7.23 21.35
N PRO A 5 -0.09 -7.34 20.22
CA PRO A 5 0.00 -6.29 19.20
C PRO A 5 -1.35 -5.95 18.54
N TYR A 6 -2.34 -6.83 18.65
CA TYR A 6 -3.63 -6.71 17.96
C TYR A 6 -4.76 -6.18 18.84
N CYS A 7 -4.73 -6.46 20.15
CA CYS A 7 -5.83 -6.12 21.07
C CYS A 7 -5.41 -5.48 22.39
N ALA A 8 -4.11 -5.29 22.62
CA ALA A 8 -3.53 -4.78 23.87
C ALA A 8 -3.83 -5.58 25.15
N SER A 9 -4.46 -6.76 25.05
CA SER A 9 -4.63 -7.65 26.21
C SER A 9 -3.26 -8.08 26.76
N GLY A 10 -3.17 -8.21 28.08
CA GLY A 10 -2.01 -8.82 28.73
C GLY A 10 -1.81 -10.25 28.25
N LEU A 11 -0.54 -10.64 28.09
CA LEU A 11 -0.18 -11.96 27.56
C LEU A 11 0.17 -12.94 28.69
N LYS A 12 -0.26 -14.19 28.55
CA LYS A 12 0.19 -15.29 29.40
C LYS A 12 1.49 -15.88 28.83
N ILE A 13 2.48 -16.09 29.68
CA ILE A 13 3.72 -16.76 29.31
C ILE A 13 3.41 -18.24 29.10
N LEU A 14 3.78 -18.80 27.95
CA LEU A 14 3.77 -20.25 27.73
C LEU A 14 5.14 -20.83 28.06
N ASP A 15 6.19 -20.21 27.51
CA ASP A 15 7.59 -20.53 27.75
C ASP A 15 8.48 -19.29 27.51
N ALA A 16 9.80 -19.48 27.35
CA ALA A 16 10.75 -18.37 27.15
C ALA A 16 10.55 -17.60 25.83
N THR A 17 9.99 -18.23 24.80
CA THR A 17 9.87 -17.67 23.44
C THR A 17 8.42 -17.41 23.02
N PHE A 18 7.44 -18.03 23.67
CA PHE A 18 6.03 -17.95 23.26
C PHE A 18 5.10 -17.44 24.34
N TYR A 19 4.10 -16.69 23.87
CA TYR A 19 3.06 -16.06 24.67
C TYR A 19 1.68 -16.41 24.13
N ARG A 20 0.70 -16.57 25.00
CA ARG A 20 -0.71 -16.76 24.64
C ARG A 20 -1.51 -15.49 24.88
N CYS A 21 -2.20 -15.01 23.85
CA CYS A 21 -3.27 -14.04 24.00
C CYS A 21 -4.62 -14.77 24.11
N GLU A 22 -5.30 -14.64 25.24
CA GLU A 22 -6.60 -15.31 25.46
C GLU A 22 -7.73 -14.67 24.66
N PHE A 23 -7.71 -13.34 24.49
CA PHE A 23 -8.71 -12.61 23.72
C PHE A 23 -8.63 -12.95 22.22
N CYS A 24 -7.45 -12.82 21.62
CA CYS A 24 -7.24 -13.16 20.20
C CYS A 24 -7.16 -14.67 19.94
N ARG A 25 -7.08 -15.49 20.99
CA ARG A 25 -6.88 -16.95 20.91
C ARG A 25 -5.71 -17.37 20.03
N MET A 26 -4.62 -16.62 20.09
CA MET A 26 -3.42 -16.86 19.28
C MET A 26 -2.15 -16.96 20.13
N THR A 27 -1.18 -17.69 19.60
CA THR A 27 0.18 -17.78 20.15
C THR A 27 1.08 -16.80 19.40
N LEU A 28 1.90 -16.08 20.14
CA LEU A 28 2.80 -15.04 19.62
C LEU A 28 4.23 -15.39 20.01
N HIS A 29 5.15 -15.22 19.06
CA HIS A 29 6.58 -15.25 19.36
C HIS A 29 6.96 -14.00 20.18
N SER A 30 8.00 -14.09 21.01
CA SER A 30 8.46 -13.00 21.87
C SER A 30 8.72 -11.71 21.09
N ASP A 31 9.21 -11.83 19.86
CA ASP A 31 9.57 -10.72 18.98
C ASP A 31 8.36 -10.01 18.36
N ASP A 32 7.21 -10.68 18.35
CA ASP A 32 5.95 -10.11 17.85
C ASP A 32 5.12 -9.45 18.96
N THR A 33 5.47 -9.67 20.23
CA THR A 33 4.78 -9.03 21.36
C THR A 33 5.10 -7.55 21.47
N GLN A 34 4.23 -6.78 22.11
CA GLN A 34 4.40 -5.34 22.29
C GLN A 34 4.31 -4.96 23.76
N GLU A 35 4.64 -3.73 24.10
CA GLU A 35 4.55 -3.22 25.46
C GLU A 35 3.48 -2.14 25.59
N ASP A 36 2.77 -2.17 26.72
CA ASP A 36 1.86 -1.11 27.16
C ASP A 36 0.80 -0.72 26.10
N GLY A 37 0.31 -1.73 25.39
CA GLY A 37 -0.74 -1.59 24.38
C GLY A 37 -0.27 -0.97 23.07
N ARG A 38 1.05 -0.87 22.83
CA ARG A 38 1.58 -0.46 21.53
C ARG A 38 1.16 -1.45 20.43
N ARG A 39 0.99 -0.89 19.24
CA ARG A 39 0.71 -1.65 18.02
C ARG A 39 2.02 -2.18 17.45
N LYS A 40 1.96 -3.30 16.73
CA LYS A 40 3.08 -3.70 15.87
C LYS A 40 3.29 -2.57 14.84
N PRO A 41 4.45 -1.92 14.80
CA PRO A 41 4.66 -0.82 13.87
C PRO A 41 4.67 -1.34 12.45
N VAL A 42 4.03 -0.61 11.55
CA VAL A 42 4.26 -0.79 10.12
C VAL A 42 5.56 -0.06 9.77
N SER A 43 6.49 -0.75 9.09
CA SER A 43 7.85 -0.25 8.77
C SER A 43 7.82 1.08 7.99
N GLU A 44 8.84 1.92 8.24
CA GLU A 44 8.98 3.26 7.69
C GLU A 44 9.42 3.31 6.22
N GLU A 45 9.86 2.18 5.65
CA GLU A 45 10.27 2.08 4.24
C GLU A 45 9.05 1.93 3.32
N TYR A 46 8.20 2.97 3.32
CA TYR A 46 6.91 2.95 2.62
C TYR A 46 7.01 3.21 1.13
N ALA A 47 8.07 3.90 0.69
CA ALA A 47 8.28 4.29 -0.70
C ALA A 47 9.16 3.23 -1.41
N PRO A 48 8.56 2.23 -2.09
CA PRO A 48 9.33 1.29 -2.87
C PRO A 48 10.01 2.01 -4.04
N PRO A 49 11.20 1.55 -4.46
CA PRO A 49 11.81 2.07 -5.67
C PRO A 49 10.93 1.76 -6.88
N GLU A 50 10.88 2.68 -7.85
CA GLU A 50 10.09 2.52 -9.09
C GLU A 50 10.44 1.23 -9.83
N ALA A 51 11.69 0.77 -9.72
CA ALA A 51 12.17 -0.48 -10.32
C ALA A 51 11.33 -1.71 -9.93
N TRP A 52 10.67 -1.71 -8.76
CA TRP A 52 9.79 -2.81 -8.35
C TRP A 52 8.53 -2.95 -9.20
N LEU A 53 8.25 -2.02 -10.11
CA LEU A 53 7.26 -2.22 -11.15
C LEU A 53 7.59 -3.39 -12.10
N SER A 54 8.85 -3.86 -12.16
CA SER A 54 9.21 -5.03 -12.94
C SER A 54 8.82 -6.35 -12.27
N CYS A 55 8.60 -6.37 -10.94
CA CYS A 55 8.26 -7.57 -10.18
C CYS A 55 7.00 -8.26 -10.73
N SER A 56 6.99 -9.57 -10.71
CA SER A 56 5.86 -10.41 -11.10
C SER A 56 4.64 -10.17 -10.21
N THR A 57 3.45 -10.59 -10.67
CA THR A 57 2.22 -10.48 -9.88
C THR A 57 2.31 -11.22 -8.54
N PRO A 58 2.84 -12.45 -8.43
CA PRO A 58 3.02 -13.12 -7.13
C PRO A 58 3.92 -12.34 -6.17
N GLU A 59 5.01 -11.75 -6.65
CA GLU A 59 5.87 -10.90 -5.82
C GLU A 59 5.10 -9.66 -5.34
N MET A 60 4.35 -9.00 -6.23
CA MET A 60 3.51 -7.84 -5.88
C MET A 60 2.43 -8.17 -4.86
N MET A 61 1.88 -9.39 -4.88
CA MET A 61 0.93 -9.88 -3.88
C MET A 61 1.53 -9.97 -2.47
N THR A 62 2.87 -9.95 -2.31
CA THR A 62 3.53 -9.92 -1.00
C THR A 62 3.78 -8.50 -0.47
N PHE A 63 3.75 -7.48 -1.34
CA PHE A 63 3.99 -6.09 -0.94
C PHE A 63 2.89 -5.58 -0.03
N SER A 64 3.18 -4.63 0.85
CA SER A 64 2.17 -3.95 1.66
C SER A 64 1.21 -3.11 0.80
N THR A 65 0.00 -2.86 1.30
CA THR A 65 -0.98 -1.99 0.63
C THR A 65 -0.42 -0.59 0.37
N VAL A 66 0.40 -0.06 1.28
CA VAL A 66 1.05 1.25 1.13
C VAL A 66 2.03 1.22 -0.05
N GLN A 67 2.91 0.22 -0.11
CA GLN A 67 3.84 0.06 -1.24
C GLN A 67 3.10 -0.05 -2.58
N LEU A 68 2.00 -0.81 -2.63
CA LEU A 68 1.17 -0.91 -3.85
C LEU A 68 0.57 0.43 -4.27
N ILE A 69 0.17 1.30 -3.32
CA ILE A 69 -0.29 2.66 -3.64
C ILE A 69 0.82 3.49 -4.30
N PHE A 70 2.06 3.41 -3.80
CA PHE A 70 3.21 4.07 -4.43
C PHE A 70 3.46 3.53 -5.85
N LEU A 71 3.49 2.21 -6.01
CA LEU A 71 3.68 1.58 -7.31
C LEU A 71 2.56 1.93 -8.29
N LEU A 72 1.31 2.02 -7.83
CA LEU A 72 0.18 2.43 -8.68
C LEU A 72 0.38 3.84 -9.22
N ARG A 73 0.92 4.76 -8.42
CA ARG A 73 1.26 6.11 -8.88
C ARG A 73 2.31 6.06 -10.00
N TYR A 74 3.38 5.30 -9.80
CA TYR A 74 4.44 5.18 -10.82
C TYR A 74 3.90 4.56 -12.12
N ALA A 75 3.15 3.47 -12.03
CA ALA A 75 2.55 2.81 -13.19
C ALA A 75 1.62 3.76 -13.98
N ARG A 76 0.77 4.52 -13.28
CA ARG A 76 -0.12 5.51 -13.91
C ARG A 76 0.65 6.66 -14.55
N SER A 77 1.75 7.11 -13.95
CA SER A 77 2.64 8.11 -14.52
C SER A 77 3.27 7.62 -15.83
N LYS A 78 3.83 6.39 -15.83
CA LYS A 78 4.39 5.77 -17.04
C LYS A 78 3.34 5.60 -18.13
N ARG A 79 2.14 5.12 -17.78
CA ARG A 79 1.01 5.00 -18.72
C ARG A 79 0.65 6.35 -19.34
N ALA A 80 0.53 7.41 -18.54
CA ALA A 80 0.21 8.74 -19.02
C ALA A 80 1.28 9.28 -19.99
N ASN A 81 2.56 9.06 -19.67
CA ASN A 81 3.67 9.43 -20.54
C ASN A 81 3.63 8.67 -21.86
N SER A 82 3.46 7.34 -21.82
CA SER A 82 3.33 6.52 -23.04
C SER A 82 2.13 6.93 -23.89
N TYR A 83 0.99 7.24 -23.27
CA TYR A 83 -0.20 7.73 -23.99
C TYR A 83 0.06 9.07 -24.70
N ASN A 84 0.76 10.00 -24.04
CA ASN A 84 1.14 11.27 -24.65
C ASN A 84 1.98 11.07 -25.91
N TYR A 85 2.93 10.12 -25.89
CA TYR A 85 3.72 9.78 -27.07
C TYR A 85 2.85 9.17 -28.19
N VAL A 86 1.97 8.21 -27.87
CA VAL A 86 1.01 7.66 -28.86
C VAL A 86 0.22 8.79 -29.53
N ARG A 87 -0.30 9.73 -28.74
CA ARG A 87 -1.07 10.87 -29.24
C ARG A 87 -0.26 11.79 -30.15
N VAL A 88 1.01 12.04 -29.83
CA VAL A 88 1.91 12.86 -30.65
C VAL A 88 2.19 12.16 -31.99
N PHE A 89 2.49 10.86 -31.97
CA PHE A 89 2.72 10.08 -33.19
C PHE A 89 1.50 10.03 -34.10
N ASN A 90 0.30 9.82 -33.55
CA ASN A 90 -0.93 9.81 -34.33
C ASN A 90 -1.15 11.17 -35.03
N LYS A 91 -1.03 12.28 -34.30
CA LYS A 91 -1.14 13.63 -34.89
C LYS A 91 -0.09 13.91 -35.96
N ALA A 92 1.14 13.45 -35.75
CA ALA A 92 2.22 13.60 -36.73
C ALA A 92 1.95 12.77 -38.00
N GLY A 93 1.40 11.56 -37.83
CA GLY A 93 0.95 10.69 -38.91
C GLY A 93 -0.17 11.29 -39.76
N ASP A 94 -1.18 11.84 -39.10
CA ASP A 94 -2.31 12.53 -39.76
C ASP A 94 -1.83 13.73 -40.58
N ALA A 95 -0.84 14.49 -40.07
CA ALA A 95 -0.30 15.66 -40.74
C ALA A 95 0.71 15.30 -41.85
N LYS A 96 1.53 14.26 -41.66
CA LYS A 96 2.60 13.84 -42.58
C LYS A 96 2.77 12.31 -42.51
N PRO A 97 2.10 11.55 -43.39
CA PRO A 97 2.17 10.08 -43.41
C PRO A 97 3.59 9.52 -43.56
N SER A 98 4.49 10.23 -44.24
CA SER A 98 5.90 9.84 -44.40
C SER A 98 6.70 9.83 -43.10
N LEU A 99 6.32 10.64 -42.09
CA LEU A 99 6.94 10.59 -40.76
C LEU A 99 6.59 9.30 -40.03
N LEU A 100 5.37 8.78 -40.21
CA LEU A 100 4.96 7.53 -39.57
C LEU A 100 5.81 6.35 -40.06
N GLN A 101 6.14 6.34 -41.36
CA GLN A 101 7.01 5.34 -41.96
C GLN A 101 8.45 5.46 -41.47
N ALA A 102 8.96 6.70 -41.34
CA ALA A 102 10.31 6.96 -40.85
C ALA A 102 10.52 6.56 -39.38
N TYR A 103 9.46 6.57 -38.57
CA TYR A 103 9.51 6.27 -37.14
C TYR A 103 8.69 5.02 -36.73
N LYS A 104 8.45 4.10 -37.67
CA LYS A 104 7.57 2.94 -37.47
C LYS A 104 7.92 2.12 -36.22
N GLU A 105 9.21 1.88 -35.98
CA GLU A 105 9.70 1.16 -34.80
C GLU A 105 9.41 1.92 -33.50
N SER A 106 9.60 3.23 -33.48
CA SER A 106 9.30 4.07 -32.32
C SER A 106 7.81 4.13 -32.02
N VAL A 107 6.96 4.16 -33.05
CA VAL A 107 5.49 4.11 -32.89
C VAL A 107 5.06 2.78 -32.28
N GLN A 108 5.59 1.67 -32.78
CA GLN A 108 5.29 0.34 -32.27
C GLN A 108 5.73 0.18 -30.81
N ALA A 109 6.99 0.51 -30.50
CA ALA A 109 7.53 0.42 -29.14
C ALA A 109 6.75 1.30 -28.14
N THR A 110 6.25 2.45 -28.59
CA THR A 110 5.42 3.34 -27.76
C THR A 110 4.05 2.71 -27.45
N GLY A 111 3.43 2.06 -28.45
CA GLY A 111 2.17 1.33 -28.27
C GLY A 111 2.32 0.16 -27.29
N GLU A 112 3.37 -0.64 -27.45
CA GLU A 112 3.70 -1.76 -26.56
C GLU A 112 3.97 -1.27 -25.12
N ALA A 113 4.69 -0.16 -24.95
CA ALA A 113 4.90 0.45 -23.64
C ALA A 113 3.58 0.91 -23.00
N TYR A 114 2.69 1.56 -23.77
CA TYR A 114 1.38 1.99 -23.25
C TYR A 114 0.54 0.79 -22.79
N GLU A 115 0.49 -0.28 -23.58
CA GLU A 115 -0.23 -1.50 -23.22
C GLU A 115 0.36 -2.13 -21.95
N TYR A 116 1.69 -2.28 -21.90
CA TYR A 116 2.40 -2.83 -20.75
C TYR A 116 2.06 -2.07 -19.46
N TRP A 117 2.20 -0.75 -19.45
CA TRP A 117 1.91 0.06 -18.26
C TRP A 117 0.43 0.08 -17.89
N THR A 118 -0.46 -0.06 -18.87
CA THR A 118 -1.90 -0.21 -18.64
C THR A 118 -2.21 -1.51 -17.91
N ARG A 119 -1.71 -2.64 -18.41
CA ARG A 119 -1.86 -3.95 -17.75
C ARG A 119 -1.22 -3.95 -16.36
N LYS A 120 -0.05 -3.31 -16.21
CA LYS A 120 0.63 -3.20 -14.92
C LYS A 120 -0.17 -2.41 -13.89
N ALA A 121 -0.77 -1.28 -14.30
CA ALA A 121 -1.66 -0.53 -13.44
C ALA A 121 -2.88 -1.37 -13.02
N TRP A 122 -3.49 -2.12 -13.94
CA TRP A 122 -4.61 -3.00 -13.62
C TRP A 122 -4.25 -4.10 -12.62
N VAL A 123 -3.07 -4.72 -12.73
CA VAL A 123 -2.61 -5.71 -11.75
C VAL A 123 -2.62 -5.11 -10.34
N ILE A 124 -2.03 -3.93 -10.18
CA ILE A 124 -1.93 -3.25 -8.87
C ILE A 124 -3.33 -2.82 -8.38
N GLU A 125 -4.17 -2.27 -9.26
CA GLU A 125 -5.55 -1.88 -8.93
C GLU A 125 -6.38 -3.06 -8.42
N ASN A 126 -6.25 -4.23 -9.03
CA ASN A 126 -6.99 -5.42 -8.62
C ASN A 126 -6.50 -5.96 -7.26
N ILE A 127 -5.18 -5.97 -7.00
CA ILE A 127 -4.63 -6.37 -5.69
C ILE A 127 -5.12 -5.40 -4.59
N LEU A 128 -5.12 -4.09 -4.86
CA LEU A 128 -5.61 -3.09 -3.91
C LEU A 128 -7.12 -3.27 -3.64
N ARG A 129 -7.91 -3.49 -4.69
CA ARG A 129 -9.35 -3.73 -4.58
C ARG A 129 -9.65 -4.99 -3.77
N GLU A 130 -8.90 -6.07 -3.98
CA GLU A 130 -9.04 -7.30 -3.21
C GLU A 130 -8.79 -7.08 -1.70
N ARG A 131 -7.78 -6.27 -1.35
CA ARG A 131 -7.38 -6.03 0.05
C ARG A 131 -8.22 -5.00 0.79
N THR A 132 -8.73 -4.00 0.09
CA THR A 132 -9.34 -2.82 0.73
C THR A 132 -10.77 -2.53 0.25
N GLY A 133 -11.26 -3.25 -0.75
CA GLY A 133 -12.54 -2.98 -1.39
C GLY A 133 -12.51 -1.84 -2.41
N ASP A 134 -11.41 -1.08 -2.50
CA ASP A 134 -11.26 0.07 -3.41
C ASP A 134 -9.78 0.27 -3.83
N PHE A 135 -9.50 1.28 -4.65
CA PHE A 135 -8.17 1.84 -4.84
C PHE A 135 -8.27 3.35 -5.08
N PRO A 136 -7.26 4.15 -4.69
CA PRO A 136 -7.35 5.59 -4.84
C PRO A 136 -7.43 6.01 -6.31
N ALA A 137 -8.46 6.77 -6.69
CA ALA A 137 -8.60 7.29 -8.05
C ALA A 137 -7.47 8.26 -8.44
N LYS A 138 -7.01 9.08 -7.48
CA LYS A 138 -5.93 10.06 -7.67
C LYS A 138 -4.90 9.94 -6.56
N ILE A 139 -3.63 9.78 -6.93
CA ILE A 139 -2.51 9.63 -5.98
C ILE A 139 -1.55 10.82 -6.18
N THR A 140 -1.72 11.85 -5.37
CA THR A 140 -0.90 13.08 -5.39
C THR A 140 0.18 13.03 -4.32
N ASP A 141 1.15 13.96 -4.36
CA ASP A 141 2.17 14.04 -3.31
C ASP A 141 1.55 14.33 -1.95
N ARG A 142 0.55 15.20 -1.93
CA ARG A 142 -0.26 15.47 -0.74
C ARG A 142 -0.93 14.20 -0.22
N TYR A 143 -1.55 13.41 -1.10
CA TYR A 143 -2.19 12.14 -0.69
C TYR A 143 -1.19 11.18 -0.04
N LEU A 144 0.01 11.02 -0.63
CA LEU A 144 1.04 10.16 -0.07
C LEU A 144 1.55 10.70 1.27
N ALA A 145 1.82 12.00 1.37
CA ALA A 145 2.24 12.63 2.62
C ALA A 145 1.20 12.46 3.74
N GLU A 146 -0.09 12.68 3.44
CA GLU A 146 -1.19 12.48 4.38
C GLU A 146 -1.35 11.02 4.79
N LEU A 147 -1.13 10.07 3.87
CA LEU A 147 -1.15 8.64 4.16
C LEU A 147 -0.03 8.27 5.14
N LEU A 148 1.21 8.71 4.86
CA LEU A 148 2.38 8.45 5.70
C LEU A 148 2.24 9.06 7.09
N ALA A 149 1.81 10.32 7.18
CA ALA A 149 1.58 11.00 8.44
C ALA A 149 0.55 10.26 9.31
N ARG A 150 -0.53 9.77 8.69
CA ARG A 150 -1.56 8.99 9.39
C ARG A 150 -1.02 7.65 9.90
N ILE A 151 -0.17 6.98 9.14
CA ILE A 151 0.46 5.73 9.59
C ILE A 151 1.37 6.00 10.79
N GLN A 152 2.17 7.07 10.75
CA GLN A 152 3.03 7.47 11.87
C GLN A 152 2.19 7.80 13.12
N GLU A 153 1.09 8.54 12.97
CA GLU A 153 0.17 8.84 14.06
C GLU A 153 -0.42 7.55 14.67
N ILE A 154 -0.82 6.59 13.83
CA ILE A 154 -1.36 5.30 14.27
C ILE A 154 -0.29 4.46 14.98
N ASN A 155 0.93 4.41 14.45
CA ASN A 155 2.06 3.69 15.06
C ASN A 155 2.37 4.27 16.46
N ALA A 156 2.28 5.59 16.62
CA ALA A 156 2.53 6.26 17.90
C ALA A 156 1.39 6.07 18.92
N LYS A 157 0.16 5.79 18.46
CA LYS A 157 -1.03 5.74 19.32
C LYS A 157 -1.22 4.35 19.98
N PRO A 158 -1.09 4.24 21.32
CA PRO A 158 -1.35 2.98 22.01
C PRO A 158 -2.84 2.64 21.99
N MET A 159 -3.14 1.35 22.00
CA MET A 159 -4.49 0.82 22.22
C MET A 159 -4.83 0.92 23.71
N GLN A 160 -5.68 1.89 24.07
CA GLN A 160 -6.13 2.10 25.44
C GLN A 160 -7.67 2.08 25.51
N ILE A 161 -8.21 1.42 26.54
CA ILE A 161 -9.65 1.39 26.83
C ILE A 161 -9.89 2.36 27.99
N SER A 162 -10.55 3.49 27.74
CA SER A 162 -10.93 4.42 28.80
C SER A 162 -12.03 3.81 29.67
N LYS A 163 -11.81 3.71 30.98
CA LYS A 163 -12.82 3.22 31.95
C LYS A 163 -13.80 4.31 32.43
N SER A 164 -13.73 5.53 31.91
CA SER A 164 -14.52 6.67 32.41
C SER A 164 -15.90 6.75 31.77
N ARG A 165 -16.93 6.31 32.53
CA ARG A 165 -18.25 6.97 32.80
C ARG A 165 -19.33 5.95 33.26
N ARG A 166 -19.05 5.07 34.24
CA ARG A 166 -20.08 4.20 34.87
C ARG A 166 -20.30 4.39 36.37
N GLN A 167 -19.59 5.31 37.04
CA GLN A 167 -19.71 5.56 38.49
C GLN A 167 -20.44 6.88 38.84
N ARG A 168 -21.48 7.28 38.09
CA ARG A 168 -22.36 8.41 38.47
C ARG A 168 -23.85 8.06 38.33
N GLN A 169 -24.25 6.84 38.66
CA GLN A 169 -25.64 6.48 38.93
C GLN A 169 -25.62 5.34 39.95
N GLY A 170 -25.54 5.70 41.22
CA GLY A 170 -25.43 4.77 42.34
C GLY A 170 -25.37 5.52 43.67
N SER A 171 -26.25 6.51 43.82
CA SER A 171 -26.54 7.20 45.08
C SER A 171 -27.96 7.74 44.97
N VAL A 172 -28.93 6.90 45.32
CA VAL A 172 -30.24 7.29 45.83
C VAL A 172 -30.47 6.44 47.07
#